data_AF-A0A7W8QQ96-F1
#
_entry.id   AF-A0A7W8QQ96-F1
#
_cell.length_a   1.000
_cell.length_b   1.000
_cell.length_c   1.000
_cell.angle_alpha   90.00
_cell.angle_beta   90.00
_cell.angle_gamma   90.00
#
_symmetry.space_group_name_H-M   'P 1'
#
loop_
_entity.id
_entity.type
_entity.pdbx_description
1 polymer ?
#
loop_
_entity_poly.entity_id
_entity_poly.type
_entity_poly.pdbx_seq_one_letter_code
_entity_poly.pdbx_strand_id
1 'polypeptide(L)'
;MPATADRRFSVPLVVLTAAMLVAGLALGLLVATPGAPLTTEHRPEQSAVVPHLAVTAVVLAAAAALTLGTRSLRWAWSPLSARAGRRIAAAFRHARGSFTGALRCAAFLPLAGLMLYLVLRMGMQVTAGLDPNFTADAWGGPTALGAFAAHGVDALLGIGVCGALAHLVLPDPEDAGAAPPPR
;
A
#
# COMPACT_ATOMS: atom_id res chain seq x y z
N MET A 1 20.52 24.32 -21.52
CA MET A 1 19.52 23.96 -20.49
C MET A 1 19.93 22.61 -19.93
N PRO A 2 20.20 22.46 -18.62
CA PRO A 2 20.54 21.14 -18.10
C PRO A 2 19.28 20.27 -18.16
N ALA A 3 19.41 19.10 -18.78
CA ALA A 3 18.38 18.08 -18.82
C ALA A 3 17.87 17.84 -17.40
N THR A 4 16.59 18.10 -17.16
CA THR A 4 15.95 17.77 -15.90
C THR A 4 16.14 16.28 -15.68
N ALA A 5 16.95 15.90 -14.69
CA ALA A 5 17.11 14.52 -14.29
C ALA A 5 15.71 13.93 -14.07
N ASP A 6 15.31 12.98 -14.91
CA ASP A 6 14.02 12.32 -14.83
C ASP A 6 13.92 11.66 -13.44
N ARG A 7 13.23 12.34 -12.52
CA ARG A 7 13.03 11.80 -11.17
C ARG A 7 12.23 10.53 -11.34
N ARG A 8 12.82 9.39 -10.99
CA ARG A 8 12.16 8.08 -11.05
C ARG A 8 11.01 8.00 -10.04
N PHE A 9 11.11 8.74 -8.94
CA PHE A 9 10.15 8.72 -7.82
C PHE A 9 9.46 10.07 -7.62
N SER A 10 8.21 10.00 -7.15
CA SER A 10 7.45 11.16 -6.70
C SER A 10 7.84 11.49 -5.26
N VAL A 11 8.54 12.62 -5.05
CA VAL A 11 8.96 13.05 -3.70
C VAL A 11 7.78 13.16 -2.72
N PRO A 12 6.63 13.77 -3.08
CA PRO A 12 5.49 13.83 -2.17
C PRO A 12 4.98 12.45 -1.74
N LEU A 13 4.93 11.47 -2.67
CA LEU A 13 4.47 10.13 -2.34
C LEU A 13 5.47 9.42 -1.42
N VAL A 14 6.77 9.51 -1.71
CA VAL A 14 7.80 8.93 -0.86
C VAL A 14 7.75 9.53 0.55
N VAL A 15 7.68 10.87 0.66
CA VAL A 15 7.59 11.55 1.95
C VAL A 15 6.33 11.15 2.71
N LEU A 16 5.17 11.10 2.04
CA LEU A 16 3.91 10.72 2.67
C LEU A 16 3.93 9.26 3.15
N THR A 17 4.39 8.33 2.31
CA THR A 17 4.53 6.92 2.67
C THR A 17 5.52 6.73 3.82
N ALA A 18 6.67 7.41 3.79
CA ALA A 18 7.65 7.37 4.87
C ALA A 18 7.07 7.96 6.17
N ALA A 19 6.35 9.08 6.09
CA ALA A 19 5.71 9.70 7.25
C ALA A 19 4.66 8.77 7.87
N MET A 20 3.84 8.10 7.06
CA MET A 20 2.87 7.12 7.56
C MET A 20 3.56 5.90 8.19
N LEU A 21 4.65 5.41 7.59
CA LEU A 21 5.41 4.31 8.18
C LEU A 21 6.01 4.70 9.54
N VAL A 22 6.64 5.88 9.62
CA VAL A 22 7.23 6.43 10.86
C VAL A 22 6.17 6.68 11.93
N ALA A 23 5.03 7.26 11.55
CA ALA A 23 3.89 7.43 12.45
C ALA A 23 3.40 6.08 12.97
N GLY A 24 3.37 5.06 12.11
CA GLY A 24 2.99 3.70 12.48
C GLY A 24 3.95 3.10 13.49
N LEU A 25 5.26 3.22 13.26
CA LEU A 25 6.29 2.78 14.20
C LEU A 25 6.14 3.46 15.57
N ALA A 26 5.92 4.78 15.58
CA ALA A 26 5.72 5.53 16.83
C ALA A 26 4.44 5.09 17.56
N LEU A 27 3.32 4.94 16.84
CA LEU A 27 2.07 4.46 17.42
C LEU A 27 2.21 3.03 17.96
N GLY A 28 2.88 2.14 17.23
CA GLY A 28 3.14 0.77 17.68
C GLY A 28 3.97 0.73 18.95
N LEU A 29 4.98 1.61 19.10
CA LEU A 29 5.73 1.75 20.35
C LEU A 29 4.88 2.31 21.51
N LEU A 30 3.95 3.23 21.23
CA LEU A 30 3.07 3.80 22.26
C LEU A 30 2.07 2.78 22.78
N VAL A 31 1.63 1.83 21.96
CA VAL A 31 0.68 0.78 22.35
C VAL A 31 1.35 -0.51 22.82
N ALA A 32 2.62 -0.73 22.48
CA ALA A 32 3.36 -1.89 22.94
C ALA A 32 3.57 -1.79 24.46
N THR A 33 3.24 -2.86 25.18
CA THR A 33 3.45 -2.97 26.62
C THR A 33 4.39 -4.14 26.95
N PRO A 34 5.71 -3.99 26.71
CA PRO A 34 6.65 -5.08 26.93
C PRO A 34 6.60 -5.59 28.39
N GLY A 35 6.42 -6.89 28.56
CA GLY A 35 6.42 -7.53 29.88
C GLY A 35 5.08 -7.50 30.63
N ALA A 36 4.00 -6.98 30.03
CA ALA A 36 2.66 -7.19 30.57
C ALA A 36 2.32 -8.69 30.58
N PRO A 37 1.59 -9.19 31.59
CA PRO A 37 1.07 -10.55 31.58
C PRO A 37 0.26 -10.83 30.31
N LEU A 38 0.26 -12.08 29.85
CA LEU A 38 -0.60 -12.47 28.73
C LEU A 38 -2.08 -12.36 29.15
N THR A 39 -2.81 -11.44 28.52
CA THR A 39 -4.26 -11.28 28.67
C THR A 39 -5.06 -12.05 27.63
N THR A 40 -4.41 -12.41 26.53
CA THR A 40 -5.02 -13.13 25.41
C THR A 40 -4.27 -14.43 25.18
N GLU A 41 -5.00 -15.54 25.17
CA GLU A 41 -4.45 -16.86 24.85
C GLU A 41 -4.60 -17.15 23.35
N HIS A 42 -3.58 -17.77 22.76
CA HIS A 42 -3.66 -18.20 21.36
C HIS A 42 -4.69 -19.32 21.18
N ARG A 43 -5.55 -19.17 20.17
CA ARG A 43 -6.56 -20.16 19.77
C ARG A 43 -6.22 -20.76 18.40
N PRO A 44 -5.71 -22.01 18.34
CA PRO A 44 -5.29 -22.64 17.09
C PRO A 44 -6.39 -22.70 16.02
N GLU A 45 -7.65 -22.84 16.43
CA GLU A 45 -8.83 -22.86 15.57
C GLU A 45 -9.13 -21.51 14.90
N GLN A 46 -8.63 -20.41 15.45
CA GLN A 46 -8.73 -19.06 14.87
C GLN A 46 -7.51 -18.72 13.98
N SER A 47 -6.55 -19.64 13.88
CA SER A 47 -5.39 -19.47 13.02
C SER A 47 -5.78 -19.45 11.54
N ALA A 48 -5.41 -18.37 10.86
CA ALA A 48 -5.57 -18.19 9.43
C ALA A 48 -4.26 -18.46 8.67
N VAL A 49 -3.29 -19.18 9.25
CA VAL A 49 -2.00 -19.44 8.59
C VAL A 49 -2.18 -20.09 7.22
N VAL A 50 -3.07 -21.09 7.10
CA VAL A 50 -3.33 -21.80 5.83
C VAL A 50 -3.83 -20.85 4.73
N PRO A 51 -4.91 -20.06 4.93
CA PRO A 51 -5.32 -19.10 3.91
C PRO A 51 -4.26 -18.05 3.60
N HIS A 52 -3.48 -17.57 4.58
CA HIS A 52 -2.37 -16.64 4.30
C HIS A 52 -1.26 -17.27 3.45
N LEU A 53 -0.94 -18.56 3.65
CA LEU A 53 0.01 -19.28 2.79
C LEU A 53 -0.50 -19.38 1.35
N ALA A 54 -1.79 -19.67 1.16
CA ALA A 54 -2.41 -19.70 -0.16
C ALA A 54 -2.37 -18.33 -0.85
N VAL A 55 -2.73 -17.26 -0.14
CA VAL A 55 -2.66 -15.88 -0.66
C VAL A 55 -1.21 -15.48 -0.96
N THR A 56 -0.26 -15.85 -0.10
CA THR A 56 1.17 -15.61 -0.32
C THR A 56 1.62 -16.24 -1.63
N ALA A 57 1.24 -17.50 -1.89
CA ALA A 57 1.57 -18.17 -3.14
C ALA A 57 1.02 -17.42 -4.36
N VAL A 58 -0.23 -16.90 -4.28
CA VAL A 58 -0.83 -16.08 -5.34
C VAL A 58 -0.07 -14.77 -5.55
N VAL A 59 0.26 -14.05 -4.47
CA VAL A 59 1.01 -12.79 -4.54
C VAL A 59 2.40 -13.01 -5.16
N LEU A 60 3.10 -14.07 -4.75
CA LEU A 60 4.40 -14.43 -5.31
C LEU A 60 4.30 -14.86 -6.78
N ALA A 61 3.28 -15.63 -7.16
CA ALA A 61 3.05 -16.01 -8.54
C ALA A 61 2.76 -14.79 -9.43
N ALA A 62 1.94 -13.84 -8.96
CA ALA A 62 1.68 -12.59 -9.66
C ALA A 62 2.94 -11.74 -9.80
N ALA A 63 3.73 -11.60 -8.72
CA ALA A 63 5.02 -10.90 -8.75
C ALA A 63 6.00 -11.55 -9.73
N ALA A 64 6.08 -12.88 -9.76
CA ALA A 64 6.92 -13.63 -10.70
C ALA A 64 6.46 -13.42 -12.14
N ALA A 65 5.16 -13.54 -12.42
CA ALA A 65 4.59 -13.31 -13.75
C ALA A 65 4.88 -11.88 -14.25
N LEU A 66 4.68 -10.86 -13.41
CA LEU A 66 5.01 -9.46 -13.74
C LEU A 66 6.51 -9.28 -13.98
N THR A 67 7.34 -9.87 -13.14
CA THR A 67 8.80 -9.76 -13.26
C THR A 67 9.31 -10.44 -14.53
N LEU A 68 8.78 -11.62 -14.87
CA LEU A 68 9.15 -12.36 -16.08
C LEU A 68 8.63 -11.66 -17.34
N GLY A 69 7.39 -11.15 -17.32
CA GLY A 69 6.79 -10.43 -18.45
C GLY A 69 7.45 -9.08 -18.73
N THR A 70 7.84 -8.34 -17.69
CA THR A 70 8.50 -7.02 -17.83
C THR A 70 10.03 -7.09 -17.82
N ARG A 71 10.60 -8.26 -17.49
CA ARG A 71 12.03 -8.48 -17.20
C ARG A 71 12.62 -7.44 -16.24
N SER A 72 11.85 -7.04 -15.25
CA SER A 72 12.15 -5.90 -14.40
C SER A 72 11.41 -5.98 -13.07
N LEU A 73 12.03 -5.49 -12.00
CA LEU A 73 11.38 -5.30 -10.70
C LEU A 73 10.82 -3.88 -10.52
N ARG A 74 10.87 -3.05 -11.58
CA ARG A 74 10.42 -1.65 -11.50
C ARG A 74 8.92 -1.52 -11.21
N TRP A 75 8.13 -2.55 -11.49
CA TRP A 75 6.71 -2.59 -11.17
C TRP A 75 6.44 -2.46 -9.66
N ALA A 76 7.33 -2.96 -8.80
CA ALA A 76 7.21 -2.85 -7.35
C ALA A 76 7.26 -1.39 -6.87
N TRP A 77 7.93 -0.53 -7.63
CA TRP A 77 8.04 0.90 -7.37
C TRP A 77 6.96 1.74 -8.04
N SER A 78 6.06 1.12 -8.81
CA SER A 78 5.01 1.81 -9.56
C SER A 78 4.18 2.78 -8.71
N PRO A 79 3.73 2.41 -7.48
CA PRO A 79 2.94 3.31 -6.63
C PRO A 79 3.68 4.59 -6.20
N LEU A 80 5.00 4.53 -6.08
CA LEU A 80 5.85 5.66 -5.66
C LEU A 80 6.48 6.39 -6.85
N SER A 81 6.18 5.96 -8.07
CA SER A 81 6.80 6.51 -9.28
C SER A 81 6.41 7.97 -9.52
N ALA A 82 7.26 8.70 -10.23
CA ALA A 82 6.90 10.05 -10.67
C ALA A 82 5.68 10.06 -11.60
N ARG A 83 5.46 8.98 -12.38
CA ARG A 83 4.24 8.82 -13.19
C ARG A 83 2.99 8.76 -12.33
N ALA A 84 2.99 7.95 -11.26
CA ALA A 84 1.87 7.88 -10.32
C ALA A 84 1.57 9.25 -9.71
N GLY A 85 2.61 9.97 -9.26
CA GLY A 85 2.46 11.34 -8.76
C GLY A 85 1.85 12.31 -9.78
N ARG A 86 2.26 12.24 -11.05
CA ARG A 86 1.69 13.07 -12.13
C ARG A 86 0.22 12.74 -12.40
N ARG A 87 -0.17 11.45 -12.41
CA ARG A 87 -1.56 11.00 -12.60
C ARG A 87 -2.47 11.51 -11.48
N ILE A 88 -2.02 11.40 -10.23
CA ILE A 88 -2.75 11.93 -9.08
C ILE A 88 -2.91 13.45 -9.19
N ALA A 89 -1.83 14.18 -9.49
CA ALA A 89 -1.90 15.62 -9.65
C ALA A 89 -2.82 16.05 -10.80
N ALA A 90 -2.84 15.30 -11.91
CA ALA A 90 -3.76 15.53 -13.02
C ALA A 90 -5.21 15.29 -12.62
N ALA A 91 -5.51 14.24 -11.87
CA ALA A 91 -6.86 13.96 -11.34
C ALA A 91 -7.37 15.15 -10.51
N PHE A 92 -6.58 15.62 -9.54
CA PHE A 92 -6.97 16.76 -8.69
C PHE A 92 -7.11 18.07 -9.47
N ARG A 93 -6.27 18.33 -10.49
CA ARG A 93 -6.45 19.50 -11.35
C ARG A 93 -7.75 19.41 -12.15
N HIS A 94 -8.06 18.26 -12.73
CA HIS A 94 -9.27 18.05 -13.51
C HIS A 94 -10.54 18.18 -12.64
N ALA A 95 -10.49 17.72 -11.39
CA ALA A 95 -11.60 17.84 -10.43
C ALA A 95 -12.06 19.28 -10.16
N ARG A 96 -11.17 20.28 -10.31
CA ARG A 96 -11.54 21.69 -10.07
C ARG A 96 -12.49 22.27 -11.11
N GLY A 97 -12.55 21.69 -12.30
CA GLY A 97 -13.36 22.21 -13.42
C GLY A 97 -14.30 21.18 -14.06
N SER A 98 -14.43 19.99 -13.48
CA SER A 98 -15.21 18.89 -14.07
C SER A 98 -15.87 18.04 -13.00
N PHE A 99 -17.18 17.83 -13.11
CA PHE A 99 -17.94 16.93 -12.25
C PHE A 99 -17.40 15.49 -12.31
N THR A 100 -17.10 15.00 -13.51
CA THR A 100 -16.48 13.67 -13.69
C THR A 100 -15.09 13.61 -13.06
N GLY A 101 -14.32 14.71 -13.11
CA GLY A 101 -13.05 14.83 -12.41
C GLY A 101 -13.20 14.75 -10.89
N ALA A 102 -14.21 15.43 -10.34
CA ALA A 102 -14.53 15.37 -8.92
C ALA A 102 -14.94 13.96 -8.49
N LEU A 103 -15.77 13.27 -9.28
CA LEU A 103 -16.18 11.88 -9.01
C LEU A 103 -14.98 10.92 -9.02
N ARG A 104 -14.06 11.07 -9.97
CA ARG A 104 -12.82 10.27 -10.01
C ARG A 104 -11.95 10.50 -8.78
N CYS A 105 -11.82 11.75 -8.32
CA CYS A 105 -11.10 12.05 -7.08
C CYS A 105 -11.82 11.47 -5.85
N ALA A 106 -13.14 11.57 -5.79
CA ALA A 106 -13.95 10.98 -4.72
C ALA A 106 -13.80 9.45 -4.66
N ALA A 107 -13.70 8.78 -5.81
CA ALA A 107 -13.41 7.35 -5.88
C ALA A 107 -11.95 7.00 -5.52
N PHE A 108 -10.99 7.85 -5.88
CA PHE A 108 -9.57 7.62 -5.61
C PHE A 108 -9.19 7.84 -4.14
N LEU A 109 -9.75 8.85 -3.48
CA LEU A 109 -9.43 9.21 -2.09
C LEU A 109 -9.56 8.05 -1.08
N PRO A 110 -10.63 7.23 -1.06
CA PRO A 110 -10.71 6.10 -0.14
C PRO A 110 -9.65 5.03 -0.45
N LEU A 111 -9.33 4.80 -1.73
CA LEU A 111 -8.25 3.88 -2.12
C LEU A 111 -6.90 4.39 -1.61
N ALA A 112 -6.62 5.67 -1.77
CA ALA A 112 -5.40 6.32 -1.27
C ALA A 112 -5.33 6.27 0.26
N GLY A 113 -6.44 6.57 0.93
CA GLY A 113 -6.56 6.48 2.39
C GLY A 113 -6.28 5.08 2.90
N LEU A 114 -6.86 4.04 2.27
CA LEU A 114 -6.62 2.65 2.63
C LEU A 114 -5.15 2.25 2.41
N MET A 115 -4.54 2.61 1.27
CA MET A 115 -3.11 2.33 1.04
C MET A 115 -2.21 2.96 2.12
N LEU A 116 -2.47 4.21 2.49
CA LEU A 116 -1.71 4.90 3.54
C LEU A 116 -1.96 4.30 4.93
N TYR A 117 -3.20 3.92 5.22
CA TYR A 117 -3.56 3.21 6.45
C TYR A 117 -2.87 1.85 6.55
N LEU A 118 -2.76 1.10 5.46
CA LEU A 118 -2.04 -0.18 5.44
C LEU A 118 -0.54 0.03 5.71
N VAL A 119 0.07 1.08 5.15
CA VAL A 119 1.47 1.43 5.46
C VAL A 119 1.64 1.80 6.93
N LEU A 120 0.74 2.62 7.48
CA LEU A 120 0.68 2.95 8.90
C LEU A 120 0.58 1.69 9.76
N ARG A 121 -0.36 0.79 9.43
CA ARG A 121 -0.57 -0.48 10.15
C ARG A 121 0.63 -1.39 10.10
N MET A 122 1.36 -1.43 8.98
CA MET A 122 2.62 -2.17 8.89
C MET A 122 3.71 -1.56 9.77
N GLY A 123 3.79 -0.22 9.86
CA GLY A 123 4.69 0.45 10.82
C GLY A 123 4.36 0.05 12.27
N MET A 124 3.08 0.02 12.63
CA MET A 124 2.66 -0.47 13.95
C MET A 124 3.06 -1.93 14.15
N GLN A 125 2.87 -2.79 13.15
CA GLN A 125 3.17 -4.22 13.26
C GLN A 125 4.65 -4.50 13.56
N VAL A 126 5.57 -3.69 13.02
CA VAL A 126 7.02 -3.83 13.26
C VAL A 126 7.36 -3.68 14.75
N THR A 127 6.71 -2.75 15.44
CA THR A 127 7.03 -2.40 16.83
C THR A 127 6.10 -3.09 17.83
N ALA A 128 4.83 -3.26 17.48
CA ALA A 128 3.87 -4.03 18.27
C ALA A 128 4.20 -5.53 18.32
N GLY A 129 4.98 -6.06 17.36
CA GLY A 129 5.52 -7.42 17.42
C GLY A 129 6.48 -7.68 18.59
N LEU A 130 6.86 -6.64 19.35
CA LEU A 130 7.60 -6.76 20.60
C LEU A 130 6.70 -7.11 21.80
N ASP A 131 5.37 -6.98 21.66
CA ASP A 131 4.40 -7.33 22.69
C ASP A 131 3.78 -8.70 22.39
N PRO A 132 3.98 -9.71 23.27
CA PRO A 132 3.46 -11.05 23.03
C PRO A 132 1.91 -11.09 23.06
N ASN A 133 1.25 -10.17 23.76
CA ASN A 133 -0.22 -10.05 23.75
C ASN A 133 -0.75 -9.69 22.37
N PHE A 134 -0.01 -8.87 21.65
CA PHE A 134 -0.38 -8.43 20.31
C PHE A 134 -0.34 -9.58 19.29
N THR A 135 0.50 -10.59 19.54
CA THR A 135 0.72 -11.70 18.60
C THR A 135 -0.15 -12.92 18.88
N ALA A 136 -0.70 -13.05 20.10
CA ALA A 136 -1.44 -14.23 20.52
C ALA A 136 -2.69 -14.51 19.66
N ASP A 137 -3.40 -13.47 19.24
CA ASP A 137 -4.63 -13.56 18.43
C ASP A 137 -4.48 -12.94 17.02
N ALA A 138 -3.25 -12.81 16.53
CA ALA A 138 -2.96 -12.08 15.29
C ALA A 138 -3.17 -12.91 14.01
N TRP A 139 -3.97 -13.97 14.07
CA TRP A 139 -4.34 -14.90 12.96
C TRP A 139 -3.18 -15.61 12.24
N GLY A 140 -1.93 -15.17 12.41
CA GLY A 140 -0.72 -15.78 11.85
C GLY A 140 -0.07 -16.84 12.74
N GLY A 141 -0.81 -17.37 13.72
CA GLY A 141 -0.28 -18.25 14.75
C GLY A 141 0.33 -17.49 15.94
N PRO A 142 0.86 -18.18 16.96
CA PRO A 142 1.23 -17.59 18.26
C PRO A 142 2.55 -16.80 18.23
N THR A 143 3.12 -16.54 17.06
CA THR A 143 4.47 -15.97 16.93
C THR A 143 4.40 -14.57 16.31
N ALA A 144 5.30 -13.69 16.76
CA ALA A 144 5.47 -12.37 16.17
C ALA A 144 5.75 -12.42 14.66
N LEU A 145 6.55 -13.41 14.22
CA LEU A 145 6.86 -13.60 12.81
C LEU A 145 5.61 -13.98 12.01
N GLY A 146 4.81 -14.91 12.51
CA GLY A 146 3.58 -15.33 11.87
C GLY A 146 2.55 -14.20 11.78
N ALA A 147 2.35 -13.47 12.88
CA ALA A 147 1.52 -12.27 12.93
C ALA A 147 1.96 -11.21 11.91
N PHE A 148 3.27 -10.93 11.85
CA PHE A 148 3.85 -9.98 10.91
C PHE A 148 3.66 -10.44 9.45
N ALA A 149 3.89 -11.72 9.18
CA ALA A 149 3.70 -12.29 7.84
C ALA A 149 2.24 -12.19 7.38
N ALA A 150 1.28 -12.57 8.24
CA ALA A 150 -0.14 -12.48 7.93
C ALA A 150 -0.56 -11.05 7.56
N HIS A 151 -0.28 -10.08 8.45
CA HIS A 151 -0.59 -8.67 8.21
C HIS A 151 0.18 -8.09 7.00
N GLY A 152 1.41 -8.53 6.79
CA GLY A 152 2.21 -8.12 5.63
C GLY A 152 1.60 -8.58 4.31
N VAL A 153 1.12 -9.82 4.25
CA VAL A 153 0.43 -10.37 3.06
C VAL A 153 -0.87 -9.60 2.80
N ASP A 154 -1.66 -9.34 3.84
CA ASP A 154 -2.89 -8.54 3.74
C ASP A 154 -2.60 -7.12 3.24
N ALA A 155 -1.58 -6.47 3.77
CA ALA A 155 -1.18 -5.13 3.34
C ALA A 155 -0.71 -5.12 1.89
N LEU A 156 0.12 -6.08 1.46
CA LEU A 156 0.58 -6.19 0.08
C LEU A 156 -0.58 -6.42 -0.89
N LEU A 157 -1.49 -7.34 -0.57
CA LEU A 157 -2.67 -7.61 -1.37
C LEU A 157 -3.58 -6.38 -1.44
N GLY A 158 -3.86 -5.75 -0.30
CA GLY A 158 -4.71 -4.56 -0.22
C GLY A 158 -4.14 -3.37 -1.01
N ILE A 159 -2.84 -3.11 -0.88
CA ILE A 159 -2.15 -2.07 -1.66
C ILE A 159 -2.19 -2.40 -3.16
N GLY A 160 -1.94 -3.66 -3.53
CA GLY A 160 -1.99 -4.11 -4.92
C GLY A 160 -3.36 -3.92 -5.55
N VAL A 161 -4.43 -4.34 -4.86
CA VAL A 161 -5.82 -4.17 -5.30
C VAL A 161 -6.19 -2.69 -5.39
N CYS A 162 -5.86 -1.88 -4.37
CA CYS A 162 -6.10 -0.44 -4.41
C CYS A 162 -5.36 0.24 -5.56
N GLY A 163 -4.11 -0.17 -5.85
CA GLY A 163 -3.34 0.32 -6.98
C GLY A 163 -3.96 -0.04 -8.33
N ALA A 164 -4.43 -1.28 -8.48
CA ALA A 164 -5.14 -1.73 -9.67
C ALA A 164 -6.45 -0.94 -9.89
N LEU A 165 -7.24 -0.74 -8.83
CA LEU A 165 -8.46 0.07 -8.91
C LEU A 165 -8.14 1.55 -9.17
N ALA A 166 -7.06 2.09 -8.58
CA ALA A 166 -6.61 3.45 -8.82
C ALA A 166 -6.23 3.66 -10.30
N HIS A 167 -5.71 2.63 -10.99
CA HIS A 167 -5.44 2.70 -12.42
C HIS A 167 -6.70 2.89 -13.27
N LEU A 168 -7.87 2.45 -12.81
CA LEU A 168 -9.14 2.60 -13.53
C LEU A 168 -9.73 4.01 -13.40
N VAL A 169 -9.42 4.72 -12.32
CA VAL A 169 -10.02 6.04 -12.02
C VAL A 169 -9.08 7.21 -12.30
N LEU A 170 -7.76 7.02 -12.19
CA LEU A 170 -6.79 8.07 -12.45
C LEU A 170 -6.57 8.26 -13.95
N PRO A 171 -6.58 9.48 -14.49
CA PRO A 171 -6.29 9.72 -15.90
C PRO A 171 -4.82 9.42 -16.19
N ASP A 172 -4.49 9.03 -17.42
CA ASP A 172 -3.11 9.09 -17.88
C ASP A 172 -2.76 10.54 -18.27
N PRO A 173 -1.54 11.02 -17.98
CA PRO A 173 -1.20 12.43 -18.18
C PRO A 173 -1.11 12.80 -19.67
N GLU A 174 -0.89 11.80 -20.53
CA GLU A 174 -0.76 11.92 -21.98
C GLU A 174 -2.11 12.14 -22.67
N ASP A 175 -3.18 11.52 -22.16
CA ASP A 175 -4.55 11.69 -22.67
C ASP A 175 -5.13 13.09 -22.39
N ALA A 176 -4.56 13.82 -21.42
CA ALA A 176 -5.00 15.17 -21.06
C ALA A 176 -4.44 16.26 -21.99
N GLY A 177 -3.51 15.92 -22.89
CA GLY A 177 -2.86 16.85 -23.82
C GLY A 177 -3.16 16.62 -25.31
N ALA A 178 -3.89 15.56 -25.66
CA ALA A 178 -4.27 15.29 -27.04
C ALA A 178 -5.36 16.29 -27.47
N ALA A 179 -5.01 17.19 -28.40
CA ALA A 179 -5.99 18.05 -29.06
C ALA A 179 -7.07 17.17 -29.73
N PRO A 180 -8.35 17.56 -29.68
CA PRO A 180 -9.40 16.82 -30.38
C PRO A 180 -9.07 16.72 -31.88
N PRO A 181 -9.41 15.59 -32.53
CA PRO A 181 -9.13 15.41 -33.95
C PRO A 181 -9.78 16.55 -34.77
N PRO A 182 -9.11 17.03 -35.83
CA PRO A 182 -9.72 18.02 -36.72
C PRO A 182 -11.04 17.47 -37.26
N ARG A 183 -12.10 18.29 -37.19
CA ARG A 183 -13.39 18.01 -37.81
C ARG A 183 -13.31 18.18 -39.32
#